data_AF-A0A1M6Z479-F1
#
_entry.id   AF-A0A1M6Z479-F1
#
_cell.length_a   1.000
_cell.length_b   1.000
_cell.length_c   1.000
_cell.angle_alpha   90.00
_cell.angle_beta   90.00
_cell.angle_gamma   90.00
#
_symmetry.space_group_name_H-M   'P 1'
#
loop_
_entity.id
_entity.type
_entity.pdbx_description
1 polymer ?
#
loop_
_entity_poly.entity_id
_entity_poly.type
_entity_poly.pdbx_seq_one_letter_code
_entity_poly.pdbx_strand_id
1 'polypeptide(L)'
;MRPNHIYHVFPLGALRNGNIRELTSIIPHMQSLRMDSIMLGPIFKSETHGYDVTDMYQVDPRLGNNEDLKQMVRDFHEAGFHVYLDAVWNHSSRHHFAYKDLREKGRNSPYAAWYRNPNFDKPNLCGDTFTVDCWAGFQELPAFNLQNPEVERELIHCAEYWMDEFDIDGVRLDAAENMDLGFLKHLADACHRKRPDFWMMGEVVFGDPTRWLDAGLNSVTNYQTYKSLWSSINDGNMFELAYNLNRFFDDKSGICRNSRLQLFNENHDVSRIYSVLKNKADNYLQHFLFYTLPGVPTLYYGEEFGLDATKGGSDDWNLRPAMHVENGNILFEGSLGETQAKSRPGKENLLAVIRHLASVRQDSSALREGGYQQEFVHSRQLAFWRTHQDGDVLVVANLQDAPVQFEIDLRKHFGCGSIPPKWADLMNPHKTLIPSGGSSTRILTLQIPSKWGCILIPSGI
;
A
#
# COMPACT_ATOMS: atom_id res chain seq x y z
N MET A 1 7.58 -14.77 0.16
CA MET A 1 6.12 -15.09 0.16
C MET A 1 5.35 -13.83 -0.24
N ARG A 2 4.12 -13.90 -0.79
CA ARG A 2 3.37 -12.67 -1.16
C ARG A 2 2.71 -12.05 0.08
N PRO A 3 2.81 -10.73 0.31
CA PRO A 3 2.17 -10.09 1.46
C PRO A 3 0.64 -10.18 1.40
N ASN A 4 -0.01 -10.40 2.53
CA ASN A 4 -1.47 -10.26 2.63
C ASN A 4 -1.88 -8.94 3.27
N HIS A 5 -1.06 -8.43 4.18
CA HIS A 5 -1.32 -7.18 4.88
C HIS A 5 -0.02 -6.50 5.31
N ILE A 6 0.18 -5.29 4.81
CA ILE A 6 1.41 -4.52 5.02
C ILE A 6 1.16 -3.39 6.01
N TYR A 7 2.06 -3.23 6.97
CA TYR A 7 2.15 -2.04 7.81
C TYR A 7 3.26 -1.13 7.29
N HIS A 8 2.91 0.07 6.82
CA HIS A 8 3.85 1.00 6.22
C HIS A 8 4.29 2.07 7.22
N VAL A 9 5.59 2.13 7.50
CA VAL A 9 6.22 3.08 8.44
C VAL A 9 7.21 3.94 7.68
N PHE A 10 7.29 5.24 8.01
CA PHE A 10 8.31 6.15 7.46
C PHE A 10 9.38 6.44 8.53
N PRO A 11 10.53 5.74 8.57
CA PRO A 11 11.42 5.74 9.73
C PRO A 11 11.97 7.13 10.09
N LEU A 12 12.41 7.92 9.11
CA LEU A 12 12.94 9.28 9.34
C LEU A 12 11.93 10.22 10.02
N GLY A 13 10.63 9.97 9.85
CA GLY A 13 9.58 10.72 10.53
C GLY A 13 9.08 10.04 11.79
N ALA A 14 8.95 8.72 11.80
CA ALA A 14 8.46 7.96 12.93
C ALA A 14 9.43 8.01 14.12
N LEU A 15 10.75 7.95 13.89
CA LEU A 15 11.73 7.83 14.98
C LEU A 15 12.31 9.16 15.46
N ARG A 16 12.25 10.24 14.67
CA ARG A 16 12.85 11.58 14.94
C ARG A 16 13.99 11.56 15.96
N ASN A 17 15.20 11.24 15.49
CA ASN A 17 16.43 11.07 16.30
C ASN A 17 16.54 9.75 17.08
N GLY A 18 15.61 8.81 16.89
CA GLY A 18 15.69 7.44 17.38
C GLY A 18 16.44 6.50 16.44
N ASN A 19 16.73 5.30 16.94
CA ASN A 19 17.39 4.24 16.18
C ASN A 19 16.37 3.30 15.52
N ILE A 20 16.68 2.78 14.33
CA ILE A 20 15.81 1.87 13.57
C ILE A 20 15.40 0.62 14.35
N ARG A 21 16.25 0.17 15.29
CA ARG A 21 15.94 -0.95 16.19
C ARG A 21 14.73 -0.70 17.07
N GLU A 22 14.41 0.55 17.37
CA GLU A 22 13.24 0.90 18.18
C GLU A 22 11.93 0.49 17.50
N LEU A 23 11.91 0.32 16.16
CA LEU A 23 10.73 -0.18 15.45
C LEU A 23 10.32 -1.59 15.90
N THR A 24 11.23 -2.40 16.43
CA THR A 24 10.88 -3.73 16.97
C THR A 24 9.85 -3.66 18.10
N SER A 25 9.74 -2.52 18.78
CA SER A 25 8.74 -2.30 19.84
C SER A 25 7.29 -2.31 19.33
N ILE A 26 7.05 -2.13 18.02
CA ILE A 26 5.69 -2.15 17.44
C ILE A 26 5.22 -3.55 17.04
N ILE A 27 6.08 -4.57 17.14
CA ILE A 27 5.76 -5.96 16.79
C ILE A 27 4.45 -6.43 17.46
N PRO A 28 4.23 -6.25 18.77
CA PRO A 28 2.97 -6.65 19.41
C PRO A 28 1.74 -5.94 18.85
N HIS A 29 1.87 -4.66 18.49
CA HIS A 29 0.78 -3.89 17.87
C HIS A 29 0.46 -4.43 16.47
N MET A 30 1.48 -4.68 15.65
CA MET A 30 1.31 -5.27 14.32
C MET A 30 0.67 -6.67 14.38
N GLN A 31 1.04 -7.49 15.36
CA GLN A 31 0.41 -8.78 15.62
C GLN A 31 -1.08 -8.61 15.98
N SER A 32 -1.41 -7.60 16.80
CA SER A 32 -2.81 -7.28 17.15
C SER A 32 -3.64 -6.85 15.94
N LEU A 33 -3.00 -6.24 14.94
CA LEU A 33 -3.60 -5.82 13.68
C LEU A 33 -3.58 -6.91 12.59
N ARG A 34 -3.05 -8.11 12.90
CA ARG A 34 -2.93 -9.23 11.94
C ARG A 34 -2.16 -8.84 10.67
N MET A 35 -1.11 -8.03 10.84
CA MET A 35 -0.16 -7.73 9.76
C MET A 35 0.74 -8.94 9.54
N ASP A 36 1.29 -9.08 8.33
CA ASP A 36 2.31 -10.11 8.02
C ASP A 36 3.61 -9.50 7.49
N SER A 37 3.61 -8.20 7.18
CA SER A 37 4.75 -7.52 6.62
C SER A 37 4.88 -6.10 7.15
N ILE A 38 6.11 -5.61 7.28
CA ILE A 38 6.44 -4.20 7.44
C ILE A 38 7.06 -3.69 6.13
N MET A 39 6.63 -2.52 5.68
CA MET A 39 7.27 -1.79 4.59
C MET A 39 7.80 -0.48 5.15
N LEU A 40 9.10 -0.25 4.95
CA LEU A 40 9.76 0.97 5.40
C LEU A 40 9.85 1.94 4.23
N GLY A 41 9.59 3.23 4.50
CA GLY A 41 10.05 4.33 3.64
C GLY A 41 11.59 4.39 3.56
N PRO A 42 12.17 5.39 2.90
CA PRO A 42 13.61 5.41 2.64
C PRO A 42 14.48 5.30 3.89
N ILE A 43 15.41 4.34 3.86
CA ILE A 43 16.39 4.10 4.93
C ILE A 43 17.83 4.30 4.49
N PHE A 44 18.08 4.49 3.19
CA PHE A 44 19.43 4.70 2.67
C PHE A 44 19.94 6.08 3.08
N LYS A 45 21.26 6.20 3.22
CA LYS A 45 21.92 7.44 3.60
C LYS A 45 21.61 8.55 2.60
N SER A 46 20.94 9.58 3.11
CA SER A 46 20.42 10.71 2.35
C SER A 46 20.66 12.02 3.11
N GLU A 47 20.32 13.17 2.51
CA GLU A 47 20.55 14.47 3.14
C GLU A 47 19.32 14.98 3.89
N THR A 48 18.12 14.82 3.30
CA THR A 48 16.90 15.47 3.75
C THR A 48 15.78 14.45 4.02
N HIS A 49 14.82 14.30 3.11
CA HIS A 49 13.60 13.51 3.33
C HIS A 49 13.81 12.01 3.16
N GLY A 50 14.91 11.56 2.53
CA GLY A 50 15.17 10.14 2.32
C GLY A 50 15.41 9.74 0.86
N TYR A 51 14.89 10.52 -0.09
CA TYR A 51 14.93 10.19 -1.53
C TYR A 51 16.12 10.85 -2.25
N ASP A 52 16.80 11.77 -1.59
CA ASP A 52 18.06 12.36 -2.00
C ASP A 52 19.25 11.48 -1.55
N VAL A 53 19.30 10.25 -2.08
CA VAL A 53 20.24 9.21 -1.65
C VAL A 53 21.68 9.54 -2.06
N THR A 54 22.58 9.54 -1.08
CA THR A 54 24.02 9.80 -1.25
C THR A 54 24.86 8.53 -1.29
N ASP A 55 24.39 7.47 -0.63
CA ASP A 55 25.03 6.14 -0.59
C ASP A 55 23.95 5.06 -0.45
N MET A 56 23.88 4.16 -1.42
CA MET A 56 22.86 3.10 -1.50
C MET A 56 23.20 1.86 -0.68
N TYR A 57 24.40 1.77 -0.08
CA TYR A 57 24.87 0.60 0.68
C TYR A 57 24.91 0.84 2.20
N GLN A 58 24.57 2.05 2.63
CA GLN A 58 24.57 2.47 4.03
C GLN A 58 23.17 2.88 4.48
N VAL A 59 22.77 2.37 5.64
CA VAL A 59 21.66 2.91 6.42
C VAL A 59 21.98 4.36 6.78
N ASP A 60 20.96 5.21 6.75
CA ASP A 60 21.09 6.60 7.12
C ASP A 60 21.57 6.75 8.57
N PRO A 61 22.67 7.50 8.83
CA PRO A 61 23.18 7.72 10.18
C PRO A 61 22.18 8.31 11.17
N ARG A 62 21.14 8.99 10.67
CA ARG A 62 20.03 9.51 11.50
C ARG A 62 19.12 8.41 12.05
N LEU A 63 19.21 7.21 11.49
CA LEU A 63 18.45 6.01 11.88
C LEU A 63 19.34 4.95 12.54
N GLY A 64 20.66 5.15 12.64
CA GLY A 64 21.61 4.17 13.17
C GLY A 64 22.60 3.71 12.10
N ASN A 65 22.85 2.40 12.02
CA ASN A 65 23.81 1.82 11.09
C ASN A 65 23.31 0.49 10.47
N ASN A 66 24.15 -0.13 9.64
CA ASN A 66 23.80 -1.39 8.96
C ASN A 66 23.53 -2.54 9.96
N GLU A 67 24.30 -2.66 11.04
CA GLU A 67 24.09 -3.71 12.04
C GLU A 67 22.77 -3.54 12.80
N ASP A 68 22.38 -2.28 13.05
CA ASP A 68 21.09 -1.97 13.66
C ASP A 68 19.92 -2.45 12.80
N LEU A 69 19.98 -2.20 11.49
CA LEU A 69 18.96 -2.71 10.56
C LEU A 69 19.00 -4.24 10.44
N LYS A 70 20.19 -4.85 10.34
CA LYS A 70 20.31 -6.32 10.31
C LYS A 70 19.67 -6.96 11.54
N GLN A 71 19.85 -6.37 12.72
CA GLN A 71 19.19 -6.85 13.93
C GLN A 71 17.67 -6.63 13.87
N MET A 72 17.21 -5.47 13.41
CA MET A 72 15.79 -5.19 13.24
C MET A 72 15.12 -6.23 12.33
N VAL A 73 15.73 -6.55 11.17
CA VAL A 73 15.19 -7.55 10.24
C VAL A 73 15.08 -8.92 10.90
N ARG A 74 16.14 -9.36 11.61
CA ARG A 74 16.11 -10.62 12.37
C ARG A 74 14.96 -10.65 13.38
N ASP A 75 14.78 -9.58 14.16
CA ASP A 75 13.73 -9.51 15.19
C ASP A 75 12.32 -9.57 14.56
N PHE A 76 12.12 -8.94 13.39
CA PHE A 76 10.85 -9.05 12.63
C PHE A 76 10.62 -10.45 12.07
N HIS A 77 11.66 -11.08 11.51
CA HIS A 77 11.59 -12.47 11.01
C HIS A 77 11.29 -13.46 12.13
N GLU A 78 11.93 -13.34 13.29
CA GLU A 78 11.65 -14.16 14.48
C GLU A 78 10.20 -14.03 14.95
N ALA A 79 9.60 -12.85 14.75
CA ALA A 79 8.19 -12.60 15.03
C ALA A 79 7.24 -12.97 13.87
N GLY A 80 7.75 -13.52 12.76
CA GLY A 80 6.99 -14.01 11.62
C GLY A 80 6.58 -12.95 10.60
N PHE A 81 7.25 -11.80 10.57
CA PHE A 81 6.98 -10.71 9.63
C PHE A 81 7.99 -10.69 8.48
N HIS A 82 7.54 -10.29 7.29
CA HIS A 82 8.41 -9.94 6.18
C HIS A 82 8.80 -8.46 6.22
N VAL A 83 10.00 -8.12 5.73
CA VAL A 83 10.53 -6.74 5.71
C VAL A 83 10.74 -6.27 4.27
N TYR A 84 10.09 -5.17 3.89
CA TYR A 84 10.24 -4.52 2.59
C TYR A 84 10.89 -3.15 2.72
N LEU A 85 11.82 -2.82 1.82
CA LEU A 85 12.52 -1.54 1.81
C LEU A 85 12.09 -0.65 0.63
N ASP A 86 12.12 0.66 0.84
CA ASP A 86 12.00 1.65 -0.24
C ASP A 86 13.33 1.80 -1.00
N ALA A 87 13.31 1.45 -2.28
CA ALA A 87 14.45 1.41 -3.16
C ALA A 87 14.43 2.60 -4.13
N VAL A 88 15.26 3.61 -3.83
CA VAL A 88 15.36 4.85 -4.61
C VAL A 88 16.37 4.70 -5.75
N TRP A 89 15.97 3.96 -6.78
CA TRP A 89 16.86 3.59 -7.90
C TRP A 89 16.59 4.35 -9.21
N ASN A 90 15.62 5.27 -9.22
CA ASN A 90 15.38 6.15 -10.37
C ASN A 90 16.37 7.34 -10.44
N HIS A 91 16.80 7.83 -9.29
CA HIS A 91 17.60 9.05 -9.15
C HIS A 91 18.51 9.00 -7.93
N SER A 92 19.43 9.95 -7.82
CA SER A 92 20.31 10.10 -6.66
C SER A 92 20.28 11.52 -6.11
N SER A 93 20.95 11.77 -4.98
CA SER A 93 21.37 13.12 -4.59
C SER A 93 22.53 13.60 -5.46
N ARG A 94 22.74 14.92 -5.52
CA ARG A 94 23.93 15.56 -6.09
C ARG A 94 25.23 15.32 -5.31
N HIS A 95 25.15 14.74 -4.11
CA HIS A 95 26.29 14.32 -3.29
C HIS A 95 26.60 12.83 -3.41
N HIS A 96 25.85 12.09 -4.24
CA HIS A 96 26.23 10.75 -4.68
C HIS A 96 27.63 10.76 -5.34
N PHE A 97 28.42 9.70 -5.12
CA PHE A 97 29.82 9.68 -5.55
C PHE A 97 30.00 9.96 -7.06
N ALA A 98 29.12 9.37 -7.88
CA ALA A 98 29.14 9.53 -9.33
C ALA A 98 28.80 10.98 -9.75
N TYR A 99 27.80 11.60 -9.10
CA TYR A 99 27.42 12.99 -9.43
C TYR A 99 28.47 13.99 -8.94
N LYS A 100 29.11 13.76 -7.79
CA LYS A 100 30.23 14.61 -7.32
C LYS A 100 31.38 14.62 -8.32
N ASP A 101 31.78 13.44 -8.80
CA ASP A 101 32.83 13.34 -9.81
C ASP A 101 32.43 14.03 -11.13
N LEU A 102 31.16 13.92 -11.53
CA LEU A 102 30.61 14.67 -12.66
C LEU A 102 30.66 16.18 -12.46
N ARG A 103 30.38 16.68 -11.25
CA ARG A 103 30.50 18.11 -10.92
C ARG A 103 31.93 18.63 -10.96
N GLU A 104 32.88 17.80 -10.54
CA GLU A 104 34.30 18.17 -10.51
C GLU A 104 34.96 18.11 -11.90
N LYS A 105 34.65 17.09 -12.69
CA LYS A 105 35.35 16.78 -13.95
C LYS A 105 34.55 17.11 -15.21
N GLY A 106 33.25 17.38 -15.07
CA GLY A 106 32.35 17.65 -16.19
C GLY A 106 32.40 16.53 -17.22
N ARG A 107 32.60 16.90 -18.49
CA ARG A 107 32.65 15.98 -19.63
C ARG A 107 33.73 14.88 -19.51
N ASN A 108 34.76 15.11 -18.69
CA ASN A 108 35.85 14.16 -18.47
C ASN A 108 35.57 13.15 -17.34
N SER A 109 34.42 13.25 -16.67
CA SER A 109 34.01 12.28 -15.65
C SER A 109 33.71 10.92 -16.30
N PRO A 110 34.24 9.80 -15.77
CA PRO A 110 33.82 8.46 -16.20
C PRO A 110 32.34 8.20 -15.93
N TYR A 111 31.72 8.94 -15.01
CA TYR A 111 30.31 8.81 -14.64
C TYR A 111 29.38 9.73 -15.43
N ALA A 112 29.88 10.48 -16.41
CA ALA A 112 29.03 11.36 -17.22
C ALA A 112 27.84 10.62 -17.86
N ALA A 113 28.06 9.39 -18.32
CA ALA A 113 27.02 8.57 -18.94
C ALA A 113 26.08 7.87 -17.94
N TRP A 114 26.34 7.99 -16.63
CA TRP A 114 25.46 7.43 -15.59
C TRP A 114 24.19 8.26 -15.38
N TYR A 115 24.17 9.51 -15.86
CA TYR A 115 23.03 10.42 -15.73
C TYR A 115 22.38 10.68 -17.08
N ARG A 116 21.07 10.93 -17.07
CA ARG A 116 20.28 11.12 -18.30
C ARG A 116 20.55 12.49 -18.92
N ASN A 117 20.79 12.50 -20.23
CA ASN A 117 20.90 13.70 -21.07
C ASN A 117 21.79 14.82 -20.48
N PRO A 118 23.06 14.55 -20.12
CA PRO A 118 23.96 15.59 -19.64
C PRO A 118 24.20 16.65 -20.72
N ASN A 119 23.98 17.92 -20.36
CA ASN A 119 24.26 19.08 -21.19
C ASN A 119 25.30 19.98 -20.50
N PHE A 120 26.55 19.85 -20.95
CA PHE A 120 27.71 20.56 -20.42
C PHE A 120 27.81 22.05 -20.82
N ASP A 121 26.91 22.50 -21.70
CA ASP A 121 26.89 23.87 -22.20
C ASP A 121 25.76 24.70 -21.54
N LYS A 122 25.06 24.11 -20.56
CA LYS A 122 23.91 24.73 -19.88
C LYS A 122 24.03 24.58 -18.36
N PRO A 123 24.26 25.66 -17.60
CA PRO A 123 24.30 25.61 -16.14
C PRO A 123 22.92 25.37 -15.54
N ASN A 124 22.89 24.81 -14.33
CA ASN A 124 21.67 24.59 -13.55
C ASN A 124 21.48 25.66 -12.45
N LEU A 125 20.33 25.65 -11.78
CA LEU A 125 19.99 26.58 -10.70
C LEU A 125 20.69 26.25 -9.38
N CYS A 126 21.29 25.06 -9.29
CA CYS A 126 21.95 24.55 -8.11
C CYS A 126 23.47 24.81 -8.11
N GLY A 127 23.96 25.59 -9.08
CA GLY A 127 25.35 26.05 -9.16
C GLY A 127 26.30 25.16 -9.96
N ASP A 128 25.79 24.14 -10.65
CA ASP A 128 26.61 23.31 -11.55
C ASP A 128 26.74 23.97 -12.94
N THR A 129 27.87 23.74 -13.60
CA THR A 129 28.16 24.28 -14.95
C THR A 129 27.44 23.52 -16.07
N PHE A 130 26.67 22.49 -15.72
CA PHE A 130 25.94 21.61 -16.64
C PHE A 130 24.55 21.29 -16.08
N THR A 131 23.73 20.64 -16.90
CA THR A 131 22.40 20.11 -16.52
C THR A 131 22.31 18.63 -16.87
N VAL A 132 21.45 17.90 -16.16
CA VAL A 132 21.01 16.54 -16.49
C VAL A 132 19.48 16.49 -16.34
N ASP A 133 18.83 15.47 -16.88
CA ASP A 133 17.43 15.21 -16.55
C ASP A 133 17.34 14.87 -15.05
N CYS A 134 16.32 15.42 -14.40
CA CYS A 134 16.08 15.24 -12.97
C CYS A 134 14.65 14.77 -12.74
N TRP A 135 14.41 14.03 -11.65
CA TRP A 135 13.07 13.57 -11.33
C TRP A 135 12.11 14.75 -11.13
N ALA A 136 10.99 14.75 -11.86
CA ALA A 136 9.96 15.81 -11.85
C ALA A 136 10.51 17.25 -12.00
N GLY A 137 11.71 17.43 -12.57
CA GLY A 137 12.38 18.73 -12.71
C GLY A 137 13.06 19.25 -11.44
N PHE A 138 13.05 18.50 -10.32
CA PHE A 138 13.76 18.84 -9.09
C PHE A 138 15.27 18.65 -9.29
N GLN A 139 16.00 19.74 -9.50
CA GLN A 139 17.41 19.69 -9.88
C GLN A 139 18.35 19.08 -8.81
N GLU A 140 17.89 18.96 -7.57
CA GLU A 140 18.62 18.24 -6.51
C GLU A 140 18.56 16.71 -6.64
N LEU A 141 17.70 16.20 -7.54
CA LEU A 141 17.42 14.77 -7.75
C LEU A 141 17.79 14.33 -9.20
N PRO A 142 19.08 14.35 -9.57
CA PRO A 142 19.55 13.91 -10.89
C PRO A 142 19.17 12.46 -11.18
N ALA A 143 18.56 12.22 -12.34
CA ALA A 143 18.04 10.92 -12.72
C ALA A 143 19.13 10.03 -13.35
N PHE A 144 19.17 8.77 -12.92
CA PHE A 144 20.07 7.77 -13.48
C PHE A 144 19.68 7.42 -14.91
N ASN A 145 20.69 7.15 -15.75
CA ASN A 145 20.52 6.58 -17.07
C ASN A 145 20.39 5.06 -16.95
N LEU A 146 19.16 4.58 -16.74
CA LEU A 146 18.86 3.16 -16.56
C LEU A 146 19.11 2.29 -17.80
N GLN A 147 19.41 2.89 -18.96
CA GLN A 147 19.84 2.17 -20.16
C GLN A 147 21.37 1.99 -20.22
N ASN A 148 22.11 2.61 -19.30
CA ASN A 148 23.56 2.43 -19.20
C ASN A 148 23.86 1.08 -18.52
N PRO A 149 24.62 0.16 -19.16
CA PRO A 149 24.92 -1.15 -18.60
C PRO A 149 25.70 -1.14 -17.27
N GLU A 150 26.47 -0.09 -16.99
CA GLU A 150 27.17 0.06 -15.71
C GLU A 150 26.20 0.44 -14.58
N VAL A 151 25.29 1.38 -14.85
CA VAL A 151 24.22 1.75 -13.91
C VAL A 151 23.30 0.57 -13.65
N GLU A 152 22.87 -0.14 -14.69
CA GLU A 152 22.02 -1.31 -14.54
C GLU A 152 22.70 -2.37 -13.66
N ARG A 153 23.98 -2.68 -13.93
CA ARG A 153 24.75 -3.63 -13.13
C ARG A 153 24.91 -3.19 -11.69
N GLU A 154 25.18 -1.91 -11.45
CA GLU A 154 25.34 -1.35 -10.11
C GLU A 154 24.05 -1.45 -9.30
N LEU A 155 22.90 -1.09 -9.88
CA LEU A 155 21.61 -1.14 -9.19
C LEU A 155 21.14 -2.58 -8.92
N ILE A 156 21.37 -3.50 -9.88
CA ILE A 156 21.11 -4.93 -9.65
C ILE A 156 22.02 -5.46 -8.53
N HIS A 157 23.31 -5.10 -8.54
CA HIS A 157 24.23 -5.51 -7.48
C HIS A 157 23.80 -4.95 -6.12
N CYS A 158 23.34 -3.70 -6.07
CA CYS A 158 22.78 -3.10 -4.86
C CYS A 158 21.58 -3.93 -4.34
N ALA A 159 20.65 -4.31 -5.21
CA ALA A 159 19.53 -5.18 -4.84
C ALA A 159 20.01 -6.51 -4.23
N GLU A 160 20.96 -7.18 -4.89
CA GLU A 160 21.53 -8.45 -4.42
C GLU A 160 22.24 -8.29 -3.07
N TYR A 161 22.99 -7.20 -2.87
CA TYR A 161 23.64 -6.89 -1.61
C TYR A 161 22.63 -6.78 -0.46
N TRP A 162 21.53 -6.04 -0.64
CA TRP A 162 20.50 -5.92 0.39
C TRP A 162 19.82 -7.26 0.68
N MET A 163 19.59 -8.09 -0.35
CA MET A 163 19.08 -9.44 -0.18
C MET A 163 20.05 -10.34 0.60
N ASP A 164 21.34 -10.30 0.30
CA ASP A 164 22.35 -11.17 0.92
C ASP A 164 22.74 -10.75 2.33
N GLU A 165 22.93 -9.45 2.55
CA GLU A 165 23.50 -8.94 3.80
C GLU A 165 22.44 -8.68 4.87
N PHE A 166 21.20 -8.38 4.47
CA PHE A 166 20.13 -7.99 5.38
C PHE A 166 18.94 -8.93 5.36
N ASP A 167 18.87 -9.86 4.40
CA ASP A 167 17.76 -10.80 4.22
C ASP A 167 16.38 -10.11 4.09
N ILE A 168 16.33 -8.94 3.45
CA ILE A 168 15.06 -8.25 3.19
C ILE A 168 14.14 -9.11 2.31
N ASP A 169 12.83 -9.07 2.47
CA ASP A 169 11.89 -9.94 1.73
C ASP A 169 11.42 -9.34 0.39
N GLY A 170 11.72 -8.06 0.15
CA GLY A 170 11.23 -7.35 -1.01
C GLY A 170 11.57 -5.87 -1.03
N VAL A 171 11.19 -5.20 -2.12
CA VAL A 171 11.40 -3.77 -2.34
C VAL A 171 10.16 -3.08 -2.91
N ARG A 172 9.93 -1.83 -2.47
CA ARG A 172 9.09 -0.84 -3.14
C ARG A 172 10.02 0.08 -3.94
N LEU A 173 9.89 0.07 -5.26
CA LEU A 173 10.68 0.87 -6.18
C LEU A 173 10.08 2.27 -6.27
N ASP A 174 10.82 3.26 -5.78
CA ASP A 174 10.44 4.66 -5.85
C ASP A 174 10.40 5.16 -7.30
N ALA A 175 9.37 5.96 -7.61
CA ALA A 175 9.18 6.56 -8.92
C ALA A 175 9.26 5.54 -10.08
N ALA A 176 8.80 4.30 -9.87
CA ALA A 176 8.87 3.21 -10.85
C ALA A 176 8.18 3.56 -12.18
N GLU A 177 7.21 4.48 -12.17
CA GLU A 177 6.61 5.01 -13.40
C GLU A 177 7.59 5.74 -14.32
N ASN A 178 8.70 6.26 -13.79
CA ASN A 178 9.75 6.98 -14.53
C ASN A 178 10.92 6.08 -14.94
N MET A 179 10.93 4.82 -14.48
CA MET A 179 12.00 3.87 -14.74
C MET A 179 11.82 3.19 -16.10
N ASP A 180 12.93 2.81 -16.74
CA ASP A 180 12.91 2.06 -17.99
C ASP A 180 12.34 0.65 -17.77
N LEU A 181 11.36 0.25 -18.58
CA LEU A 181 10.69 -1.06 -18.42
C LEU A 181 11.63 -2.25 -18.72
N GLY A 182 12.61 -2.07 -19.60
CA GLY A 182 13.64 -3.08 -19.89
C GLY A 182 14.57 -3.28 -18.69
N PHE A 183 15.02 -2.17 -18.10
CA PHE A 183 15.75 -2.20 -16.83
C PHE A 183 14.95 -2.90 -15.73
N LEU A 184 13.68 -2.53 -15.52
CA LEU A 184 12.82 -3.15 -14.51
C LEU A 184 12.68 -4.65 -14.73
N LYS A 185 12.58 -5.08 -15.99
CA LYS A 185 12.57 -6.51 -16.34
C LYS A 185 13.86 -7.21 -15.94
N HIS A 186 15.02 -6.66 -16.28
CA HIS A 186 16.29 -7.27 -15.91
C HIS A 186 16.50 -7.32 -14.40
N LEU A 187 16.11 -6.26 -13.69
CA LEU A 187 16.14 -6.18 -12.23
C LEU A 187 15.23 -7.25 -11.61
N ALA A 188 13.98 -7.35 -12.05
CA ALA A 188 13.04 -8.36 -11.56
C ALA A 188 13.52 -9.79 -11.84
N ASP A 189 13.99 -10.06 -13.06
CA ASP A 189 14.55 -11.36 -13.44
C ASP A 189 15.77 -11.71 -12.57
N ALA A 190 16.64 -10.74 -12.23
CA ALA A 190 17.78 -10.97 -11.34
C ALA A 190 17.33 -11.32 -9.92
N CYS A 191 16.45 -10.50 -9.31
CA CYS A 191 15.94 -10.74 -7.96
C CYS A 191 15.18 -12.06 -7.85
N HIS A 192 14.29 -12.38 -8.79
CA HIS A 192 13.50 -13.61 -8.77
C HIS A 192 14.31 -14.87 -9.09
N ARG A 193 15.37 -14.77 -9.90
CA ARG A 193 16.32 -15.89 -10.06
C ARG A 193 17.01 -16.24 -8.75
N LYS A 194 17.36 -15.21 -7.96
CA LYS A 194 18.02 -15.38 -6.67
C LYS A 194 17.07 -15.88 -5.59
N ARG A 195 15.88 -15.27 -5.50
CA ARG A 195 14.81 -15.67 -4.58
C ARG A 195 13.44 -15.54 -5.27
N PRO A 196 12.82 -16.66 -5.71
CA PRO A 196 11.58 -16.64 -6.48
C PRO A 196 10.38 -15.98 -5.79
N ASP A 197 10.41 -15.90 -4.46
CA ASP A 197 9.34 -15.32 -3.64
C ASP A 197 9.66 -13.91 -3.12
N PHE A 198 10.74 -13.28 -3.63
CA PHE A 198 11.10 -11.89 -3.35
C PHE A 198 10.05 -10.95 -3.94
N TRP A 199 9.46 -10.11 -3.09
CA TRP A 199 8.36 -9.26 -3.50
C TRP A 199 8.87 -7.93 -4.05
N MET A 200 8.49 -7.60 -5.28
CA MET A 200 8.84 -6.33 -5.92
C MET A 200 7.58 -5.57 -6.26
N MET A 201 7.48 -4.34 -5.76
CA MET A 201 6.41 -3.43 -6.13
C MET A 201 6.93 -2.11 -6.69
N GLY A 202 6.18 -1.48 -7.58
CA GLY A 202 6.51 -0.16 -8.11
C GLY A 202 5.58 0.93 -7.60
N GLU A 203 6.13 2.10 -7.30
CA GLU A 203 5.34 3.32 -7.23
C GLU A 203 4.96 3.81 -8.63
N VAL A 204 3.66 3.77 -8.90
CA VAL A 204 3.02 4.20 -10.14
C VAL A 204 1.78 5.01 -9.79
N VAL A 205 1.81 6.30 -10.09
CA VAL A 205 0.71 7.22 -9.80
C VAL A 205 -0.31 7.22 -10.94
N PHE A 206 0.17 7.15 -12.19
CA PHE A 206 -0.67 7.16 -13.38
C PHE A 206 -0.24 6.11 -14.41
N GLY A 207 -1.21 5.58 -15.17
CA GLY A 207 -0.95 4.73 -16.32
C GLY A 207 -1.72 3.41 -16.29
N ASP A 208 -1.30 2.48 -17.15
CA ASP A 208 -1.82 1.12 -17.19
C ASP A 208 -0.92 0.20 -16.35
N PRO A 209 -1.38 -0.29 -15.19
CA PRO A 209 -0.55 -1.10 -14.27
C PRO A 209 0.03 -2.36 -14.91
N THR A 210 -0.60 -2.90 -15.96
CA THR A 210 -0.15 -4.11 -16.65
C THR A 210 1.26 -3.97 -17.22
N ARG A 211 1.68 -2.77 -17.61
CA ARG A 211 3.03 -2.51 -18.16
C ARG A 211 4.14 -2.89 -17.18
N TRP A 212 3.97 -2.60 -15.90
CA TRP A 212 4.96 -2.88 -14.86
C TRP A 212 4.84 -4.32 -14.35
N LEU A 213 3.63 -4.87 -14.33
CA LEU A 213 3.41 -6.29 -14.03
C LEU A 213 4.07 -7.19 -15.10
N ASP A 214 3.94 -6.83 -16.38
CA ASP A 214 4.57 -7.52 -17.51
C ASP A 214 6.10 -7.35 -17.50
N ALA A 215 6.60 -6.26 -16.92
CA ALA A 215 8.02 -6.06 -16.63
C ALA A 215 8.51 -6.88 -15.42
N GLY A 216 7.68 -7.73 -14.82
CA GLY A 216 8.07 -8.65 -13.75
C GLY A 216 7.81 -8.16 -12.34
N LEU A 217 7.25 -6.95 -12.13
CA LEU A 217 6.86 -6.52 -10.80
C LEU A 217 5.66 -7.35 -10.29
N ASN A 218 5.64 -7.66 -9.00
CA ASN A 218 4.55 -8.42 -8.39
C ASN A 218 3.31 -7.54 -8.11
N SER A 219 3.51 -6.22 -7.95
CA SER A 219 2.47 -5.27 -7.64
C SER A 219 2.86 -3.85 -8.04
N VAL A 220 1.88 -2.94 -8.07
CA VAL A 220 2.11 -1.49 -8.14
C VAL A 220 1.13 -0.77 -7.21
N THR A 221 1.47 0.46 -6.81
CA THR A 221 0.57 1.35 -6.06
C THR A 221 -0.74 1.57 -6.83
N ASN A 222 -1.89 1.32 -6.20
CA ASN A 222 -3.18 1.50 -6.86
C ASN A 222 -3.80 2.87 -6.56
N TYR A 223 -3.13 3.95 -7.03
CA TYR A 223 -3.63 5.33 -6.85
C TYR A 223 -5.03 5.53 -7.45
N GLN A 224 -5.39 4.77 -8.48
CA GLN A 224 -6.71 4.84 -9.12
C GLN A 224 -7.81 4.29 -8.20
N THR A 225 -7.61 3.14 -7.55
CA THR A 225 -8.54 2.66 -6.52
C THR A 225 -8.53 3.54 -5.28
N TYR A 226 -7.35 3.97 -4.78
CA TYR A 226 -7.23 4.94 -3.68
C TYR A 226 -8.12 6.17 -3.93
N LYS A 227 -7.96 6.82 -5.09
CA LYS A 227 -8.70 8.03 -5.45
C LYS A 227 -10.20 7.76 -5.55
N SER A 228 -10.59 6.71 -6.29
CA SER A 228 -12.00 6.39 -6.52
C SER A 228 -12.72 5.96 -5.24
N LEU A 229 -12.04 5.34 -4.28
CA LEU A 229 -12.63 4.89 -3.03
C LEU A 229 -13.09 6.08 -2.18
N TRP A 230 -12.18 7.01 -1.85
CA TRP A 230 -12.55 8.14 -0.99
C TRP A 230 -13.42 9.17 -1.74
N SER A 231 -13.23 9.36 -3.06
CA SER A 231 -14.07 10.31 -3.83
C SER A 231 -15.51 9.82 -3.91
N SER A 232 -15.72 8.53 -4.19
CA SER A 232 -17.06 7.91 -4.20
C SER A 232 -17.80 8.10 -2.88
N ILE A 233 -17.08 8.00 -1.76
CA ILE A 233 -17.63 8.24 -0.42
C ILE A 233 -17.99 9.72 -0.23
N ASN A 234 -17.06 10.63 -0.52
CA ASN A 234 -17.25 12.06 -0.32
C ASN A 234 -18.36 12.66 -1.20
N ASP A 235 -18.52 12.15 -2.41
CA ASP A 235 -19.45 12.70 -3.39
C ASP A 235 -20.75 11.89 -3.46
N GLY A 236 -20.81 10.74 -2.77
CA GLY A 236 -21.96 9.86 -2.79
C GLY A 236 -22.21 9.25 -4.17
N ASN A 237 -21.14 8.80 -4.82
CA ASN A 237 -21.12 8.28 -6.18
C ASN A 237 -20.32 6.97 -6.30
N MET A 238 -20.88 5.85 -5.83
CA MET A 238 -20.21 4.53 -5.90
C MET A 238 -19.99 4.01 -7.32
N PHE A 239 -20.55 4.65 -8.35
CA PHE A 239 -20.29 4.30 -9.75
C PHE A 239 -18.80 4.51 -10.13
N GLU A 240 -18.11 5.49 -9.51
CA GLU A 240 -16.68 5.72 -9.75
C GLU A 240 -15.82 4.55 -9.27
N LEU A 241 -16.01 4.14 -8.01
CA LEU A 241 -15.33 2.98 -7.45
C LEU A 241 -15.70 1.71 -8.23
N ALA A 242 -16.99 1.48 -8.49
CA ALA A 242 -17.45 0.30 -9.22
C ALA A 242 -16.85 0.21 -10.63
N TYR A 243 -16.80 1.33 -11.37
CA TYR A 243 -16.15 1.38 -12.69
C TYR A 243 -14.67 1.01 -12.59
N ASN A 244 -13.95 1.56 -11.61
CA ASN A 244 -12.55 1.26 -11.40
C ASN A 244 -12.31 -0.22 -11.06
N LEU A 245 -13.12 -0.79 -10.17
CA LEU A 245 -13.03 -2.20 -9.79
C LEU A 245 -13.36 -3.13 -10.96
N ASN A 246 -14.38 -2.82 -11.76
CA ASN A 246 -14.69 -3.62 -12.95
C ASN A 246 -13.52 -3.57 -13.96
N ARG A 247 -12.93 -2.39 -14.18
CA ARG A 247 -11.80 -2.26 -15.10
C ARG A 247 -10.60 -3.11 -14.68
N PHE A 248 -10.27 -3.16 -13.39
CA PHE A 248 -9.08 -3.88 -12.93
C PHE A 248 -9.32 -5.32 -12.58
N PHE A 249 -10.41 -5.63 -11.88
CA PHE A 249 -10.53 -6.89 -11.15
C PHE A 249 -11.73 -7.73 -11.56
N ASP A 250 -12.60 -7.26 -12.47
CA ASP A 250 -13.71 -8.08 -12.97
C ASP A 250 -13.20 -9.45 -13.45
N ASP A 251 -13.82 -10.52 -12.96
CA ASP A 251 -13.39 -11.90 -13.22
C ASP A 251 -13.34 -12.25 -14.72
N LYS A 252 -14.15 -11.57 -15.54
CA LYS A 252 -14.26 -11.85 -16.97
C LYS A 252 -13.38 -10.91 -17.82
N SER A 253 -13.28 -9.65 -17.43
CA SER A 253 -12.74 -8.58 -18.28
C SER A 253 -11.64 -7.72 -17.64
N GLY A 254 -11.39 -7.89 -16.33
CA GLY A 254 -10.44 -7.08 -15.58
C GLY A 254 -9.00 -7.26 -16.09
N ILE A 255 -8.31 -6.14 -16.32
CA ILE A 255 -6.93 -6.14 -16.84
C ILE A 255 -5.90 -6.63 -15.81
N CYS A 256 -6.24 -6.56 -14.52
CA CYS A 256 -5.42 -6.98 -13.38
C CYS A 256 -6.08 -8.12 -12.58
N ARG A 257 -7.03 -8.86 -13.15
CA ARG A 257 -7.82 -9.90 -12.45
C ARG A 257 -6.98 -11.01 -11.80
N ASN A 258 -5.76 -11.24 -12.28
CA ASN A 258 -4.82 -12.24 -11.75
C ASN A 258 -3.70 -11.61 -10.90
N SER A 259 -3.79 -10.32 -10.59
CA SER A 259 -2.76 -9.54 -9.92
C SER A 259 -3.30 -8.92 -8.64
N ARG A 260 -2.41 -8.68 -7.66
CA ARG A 260 -2.76 -8.05 -6.39
C ARG A 260 -2.07 -6.70 -6.30
N LEU A 261 -2.77 -5.66 -6.77
CA LEU A 261 -2.27 -4.28 -6.65
C LEU A 261 -2.29 -3.82 -5.19
N GLN A 262 -1.37 -2.93 -4.81
CA GLN A 262 -1.34 -2.38 -3.47
C GLN A 262 -2.53 -1.44 -3.26
N LEU A 263 -3.33 -1.72 -2.23
CA LEU A 263 -4.37 -0.81 -1.76
C LEU A 263 -3.81 0.03 -0.61
N PHE A 264 -4.12 1.32 -0.59
CA PHE A 264 -3.85 2.20 0.56
C PHE A 264 -4.94 3.27 0.65
N ASN A 265 -5.24 3.74 1.85
CA ASN A 265 -6.12 4.90 2.06
C ASN A 265 -5.31 6.20 2.20
N GLU A 266 -4.05 6.09 2.63
CA GLU A 266 -3.11 7.19 2.84
C GLU A 266 -1.68 6.64 2.81
N ASN A 267 -0.71 7.53 2.61
CA ASN A 267 0.71 7.25 2.71
C ASN A 267 1.45 8.58 2.97
N HIS A 268 2.78 8.59 2.87
CA HIS A 268 3.58 9.80 3.06
C HIS A 268 3.42 10.84 1.92
N ASP A 269 2.82 10.48 0.78
CA ASP A 269 2.63 11.34 -0.39
C ASP A 269 1.22 11.89 -0.56
N VAL A 270 0.29 11.60 0.34
CA VAL A 270 -1.08 12.12 0.27
C VAL A 270 -1.59 12.56 1.64
N SER A 271 -2.58 13.45 1.65
CA SER A 271 -3.28 13.82 2.88
C SER A 271 -3.82 12.59 3.61
N ARG A 272 -3.82 12.62 4.94
CA ARG A 272 -4.43 11.58 5.75
C ARG A 272 -5.92 11.44 5.40
N ILE A 273 -6.41 10.21 5.28
CA ILE A 273 -7.79 9.89 4.88
C ILE A 273 -8.80 10.53 5.81
N TYR A 274 -8.50 10.60 7.12
CA TYR A 274 -9.38 11.25 8.08
C TYR A 274 -9.56 12.73 7.74
N SER A 275 -8.54 13.43 7.21
CA SER A 275 -8.65 14.83 6.76
C SER A 275 -9.41 14.95 5.44
N VAL A 276 -9.21 14.02 4.51
CA VAL A 276 -9.84 14.00 3.18
C VAL A 276 -11.36 13.80 3.26
N LEU A 277 -11.85 13.00 4.19
CA LEU A 277 -13.27 12.71 4.32
C LEU A 277 -14.08 13.94 4.78
N LYS A 278 -15.09 14.34 4.01
CA LYS A 278 -16.00 15.45 4.32
C LYS A 278 -16.82 15.17 5.57
N ASN A 279 -17.29 13.93 5.72
CA ASN A 279 -17.99 13.47 6.90
C ASN A 279 -17.16 12.40 7.62
N LYS A 280 -16.71 12.71 8.84
CA LYS A 280 -15.81 11.83 9.60
C LYS A 280 -16.45 10.51 10.02
N ALA A 281 -17.79 10.44 10.03
CA ALA A 281 -18.47 9.17 10.24
C ALA A 281 -18.16 8.18 9.10
N ASP A 282 -17.90 8.63 7.88
CA ASP A 282 -17.66 7.74 6.73
C ASP A 282 -16.33 7.00 6.80
N ASN A 283 -15.44 7.40 7.73
CA ASN A 283 -14.16 6.73 7.94
C ASN A 283 -14.32 5.22 8.22
N TYR A 284 -15.42 4.83 8.85
CA TYR A 284 -15.73 3.44 9.14
C TYR A 284 -16.10 2.66 7.88
N LEU A 285 -16.88 3.26 6.97
CA LEU A 285 -17.22 2.63 5.69
C LEU A 285 -16.03 2.60 4.73
N GLN A 286 -15.19 3.64 4.75
CA GLN A 286 -13.92 3.70 4.02
C GLN A 286 -13.05 2.49 4.36
N HIS A 287 -12.81 2.23 5.65
CA HIS A 287 -12.02 1.07 6.08
C HIS A 287 -12.73 -0.26 5.81
N PHE A 288 -14.05 -0.33 5.99
CA PHE A 288 -14.82 -1.53 5.62
C PHE A 288 -14.61 -1.92 4.15
N LEU A 289 -14.72 -0.96 3.22
CA LEU A 289 -14.47 -1.20 1.81
C LEU A 289 -12.99 -1.53 1.57
N PHE A 290 -12.06 -0.73 2.09
CA PHE A 290 -10.62 -0.96 1.97
C PHE A 290 -10.19 -2.42 2.29
N TYR A 291 -10.73 -3.00 3.37
CA TYR A 291 -10.44 -4.38 3.78
C TYR A 291 -11.18 -5.47 3.00
N THR A 292 -12.20 -5.13 2.21
CA THR A 292 -13.01 -6.08 1.44
C THR A 292 -12.70 -6.07 -0.06
N LEU A 293 -12.03 -5.04 -0.56
CA LEU A 293 -11.60 -4.92 -1.95
C LEU A 293 -10.47 -5.92 -2.32
N PRO A 294 -10.35 -6.27 -3.62
CA PRO A 294 -9.23 -7.06 -4.16
C PRO A 294 -7.92 -6.26 -4.13
N GLY A 295 -6.82 -6.91 -3.74
CA GLY A 295 -5.49 -6.30 -3.65
C GLY A 295 -4.74 -6.63 -2.36
N VAL A 296 -3.67 -5.87 -2.07
CA VAL A 296 -2.88 -5.97 -0.83
C VAL A 296 -3.09 -4.70 -0.01
N PRO A 297 -3.92 -4.74 1.05
CA PRO A 297 -4.05 -3.60 1.96
C PRO A 297 -2.70 -3.24 2.57
N THR A 298 -2.37 -1.95 2.52
CA THR A 298 -1.22 -1.35 3.16
C THR A 298 -1.72 -0.25 4.08
N LEU A 299 -1.63 -0.48 5.38
CA LEU A 299 -2.03 0.46 6.41
C LEU A 299 -0.85 1.37 6.73
N TYR A 300 -1.02 2.69 6.62
CA TYR A 300 0.05 3.63 6.97
C TYR A 300 0.02 3.95 8.45
N TYR A 301 1.17 3.94 9.13
CA TYR A 301 1.23 4.08 10.58
C TYR A 301 0.50 5.36 11.06
N GLY A 302 -0.44 5.20 12.00
CA GLY A 302 -1.29 6.30 12.46
C GLY A 302 -2.72 6.28 11.88
N GLU A 303 -2.93 5.63 10.74
CA GLU A 303 -4.24 5.54 10.07
C GLU A 303 -5.30 4.92 10.99
N GLU A 304 -4.91 3.88 11.74
CA GLU A 304 -5.79 3.13 12.64
C GLU A 304 -6.27 3.92 13.86
N PHE A 305 -5.57 5.00 14.19
CA PHE A 305 -5.95 5.95 15.23
C PHE A 305 -6.80 7.10 14.66
N GLY A 306 -6.87 7.20 13.34
CA GLY A 306 -7.58 8.25 12.61
C GLY A 306 -6.82 9.57 12.63
N LEU A 307 -5.47 9.55 12.58
CA LEU A 307 -4.67 10.77 12.52
C LEU A 307 -5.08 11.67 11.35
N ASP A 308 -5.03 12.98 11.58
CA ASP A 308 -5.36 13.99 10.58
C ASP A 308 -4.14 14.84 10.23
N ALA A 309 -3.89 14.94 8.93
CA ALA A 309 -2.94 15.86 8.33
C ALA A 309 -3.33 16.09 6.87
N THR A 310 -3.00 17.26 6.33
CA THR A 310 -3.26 17.62 4.94
C THR A 310 -1.93 17.83 4.24
N LYS A 311 -1.74 17.19 3.08
CA LYS A 311 -0.60 17.48 2.22
C LYS A 311 -0.71 18.90 1.70
N GLY A 312 0.27 19.74 2.01
CA GLY A 312 0.31 21.13 1.56
C GLY A 312 1.27 21.97 2.41
N GLY A 313 1.93 22.94 1.77
CA GLY A 313 3.04 23.69 2.35
C GLY A 313 4.35 23.40 1.60
N SER A 314 5.48 23.78 2.20
CA SER A 314 6.83 23.50 1.67
C SER A 314 7.38 22.14 2.09
N ASP A 315 6.70 21.42 2.99
CA ASP A 315 7.11 20.10 3.48
C ASP A 315 5.90 19.18 3.76
N ASP A 316 6.22 17.92 4.03
CA ASP A 316 5.36 16.78 4.31
C ASP A 316 5.61 16.20 5.72
N TRP A 317 6.27 16.94 6.61
CA TRP A 317 6.61 16.47 7.96
C TRP A 317 5.38 16.14 8.82
N ASN A 318 4.26 16.82 8.54
CA ASN A 318 2.98 16.56 9.20
C ASN A 318 2.38 15.20 8.81
N LEU A 319 2.74 14.63 7.66
CA LEU A 319 2.32 13.29 7.24
C LEU A 319 3.16 12.19 7.91
N ARG A 320 4.29 12.56 8.50
CA ARG A 320 5.30 11.66 9.07
C ARG A 320 5.51 11.99 10.57
N PRO A 321 4.47 11.85 11.42
CA PRO A 321 4.56 12.17 12.84
C PRO A 321 5.53 11.23 13.55
N ALA A 322 6.26 11.74 14.54
CA ALA A 322 7.05 10.90 15.42
C ALA A 322 6.15 10.00 16.26
N MET A 323 6.65 8.81 16.55
CA MET A 323 5.96 7.72 17.19
C MET A 323 6.88 7.10 18.23
N HIS A 324 6.36 6.77 19.41
CA HIS A 324 7.06 6.00 20.43
C HIS A 324 6.12 5.00 21.08
N VAL A 325 6.67 3.92 21.62
CA VAL A 325 5.90 2.90 22.34
C VAL A 325 6.11 3.08 23.83
N GLU A 326 5.03 3.33 24.56
CA GLU A 326 5.05 3.45 26.02
C GLU A 326 4.04 2.48 26.65
N ASN A 327 4.52 1.61 27.54
CA ASN A 327 3.70 0.57 28.20
C ASN A 327 2.90 -0.30 27.21
N GLY A 328 3.47 -0.58 26.04
CA GLY A 328 2.83 -1.36 24.97
C GLY A 328 1.83 -0.59 24.11
N ASN A 329 1.69 0.72 24.30
CA ASN A 329 0.80 1.58 23.52
C ASN A 329 1.61 2.45 22.55
N ILE A 330 1.14 2.57 21.31
CA ILE A 330 1.68 3.53 20.34
C ILE A 330 1.18 4.95 20.65
N LEU A 331 2.13 5.88 20.77
CA LEU A 331 1.89 7.30 21.01
C LEU A 331 2.56 8.14 19.91
N PHE A 332 1.95 9.28 19.56
CA PHE A 332 2.47 10.20 18.54
C PHE A 332 2.82 11.57 19.13
N GLU A 333 3.88 12.21 18.65
CA GLU A 333 4.21 13.57 19.05
C GLU A 333 3.14 14.56 18.59
N GLY A 334 2.59 15.36 19.51
CA GLY A 334 1.62 16.40 19.21
C GLY A 334 0.24 15.89 18.74
N SER A 335 -0.02 14.58 18.81
CA SER A 335 -1.31 13.97 18.46
C SER A 335 -1.64 12.73 19.31
N LEU A 336 -2.92 12.39 19.33
CA LEU A 336 -3.63 11.45 20.20
C LEU A 336 -2.98 10.03 20.23
N GLY A 337 -2.70 9.48 21.41
CA GLY A 337 -2.23 8.07 21.60
C GLY A 337 -3.35 7.03 21.53
N GLU A 338 -3.07 5.74 21.77
CA GLU A 338 -4.07 4.64 21.70
C GLU A 338 -5.35 4.90 22.51
N THR A 339 -5.22 5.50 23.70
CA THR A 339 -6.34 5.87 24.59
C THR A 339 -7.24 6.97 24.03
N GLN A 340 -6.83 7.59 22.92
CA GLN A 340 -7.50 8.70 22.26
C GLN A 340 -7.79 8.41 20.78
N ALA A 341 -7.66 7.14 20.35
CA ALA A 341 -8.09 6.69 19.03
C ALA A 341 -9.52 7.20 18.74
N LYS A 342 -9.74 7.82 17.58
CA LYS A 342 -11.01 8.51 17.31
C LYS A 342 -12.18 7.53 17.36
N SER A 343 -13.07 7.74 18.34
CA SER A 343 -14.26 6.93 18.57
C SER A 343 -15.53 7.61 18.07
N ARG A 344 -16.48 6.85 17.52
CA ARG A 344 -17.88 7.30 17.43
C ARG A 344 -18.51 7.26 18.84
N PRO A 345 -19.24 8.29 19.29
CA PRO A 345 -19.93 8.23 20.59
C PRO A 345 -20.81 6.98 20.72
N GLY A 346 -20.58 6.18 21.76
CA GLY A 346 -21.33 4.95 22.02
C GLY A 346 -21.06 3.76 21.09
N LYS A 347 -19.97 3.78 20.30
CA LYS A 347 -19.53 2.67 19.43
C LYS A 347 -18.04 2.36 19.64
N GLU A 348 -17.60 1.21 19.13
CA GLU A 348 -16.18 0.79 19.11
C GLU A 348 -15.28 1.86 18.46
N ASN A 349 -14.05 1.99 18.97
CA ASN A 349 -13.06 2.88 18.35
C ASN A 349 -12.58 2.32 17.00
N LEU A 350 -11.99 3.18 16.17
CA LEU A 350 -11.54 2.80 14.83
C LEU A 350 -10.55 1.64 14.84
N LEU A 351 -9.62 1.62 15.82
CA LEU A 351 -8.64 0.55 15.99
C LEU A 351 -9.29 -0.82 16.18
N ALA A 352 -10.30 -0.94 17.04
CA ALA A 352 -11.03 -2.20 17.26
C ALA A 352 -11.73 -2.67 15.97
N VAL A 353 -12.34 -1.74 15.23
CA VAL A 353 -12.97 -2.03 13.94
C VAL A 353 -11.95 -2.55 12.93
N ILE A 354 -10.79 -1.90 12.82
CA ILE A 354 -9.72 -2.31 11.91
C ILE A 354 -9.14 -3.68 12.31
N ARG A 355 -8.92 -3.94 13.60
CA ARG A 355 -8.49 -5.27 14.09
C ARG A 355 -9.48 -6.37 13.67
N HIS A 356 -10.79 -6.10 13.78
CA HIS A 356 -11.82 -7.04 13.36
C HIS A 356 -11.82 -7.25 11.84
N LEU A 357 -11.81 -6.17 11.06
CA LEU A 357 -11.77 -6.23 9.58
C LEU A 357 -10.51 -6.96 9.06
N ALA A 358 -9.35 -6.67 9.66
CA ALA A 358 -8.10 -7.34 9.33
C ALA A 358 -8.17 -8.83 9.65
N SER A 359 -8.74 -9.22 10.81
CA SER A 359 -8.96 -10.63 11.16
C SER A 359 -9.90 -11.31 10.16
N VAL A 360 -11.05 -10.69 9.85
CA VAL A 360 -12.00 -11.21 8.85
C VAL A 360 -11.34 -11.44 7.49
N ARG A 361 -10.49 -10.51 7.05
CA ARG A 361 -9.72 -10.68 5.80
C ARG A 361 -8.71 -11.83 5.92
N GLN A 362 -7.94 -11.88 7.00
CA GLN A 362 -6.90 -12.91 7.22
C GLN A 362 -7.47 -14.31 7.43
N ASP A 363 -8.74 -14.44 7.80
CA ASP A 363 -9.41 -15.74 7.91
C ASP A 363 -10.15 -16.15 6.61
N SER A 364 -10.25 -15.25 5.62
CA SER A 364 -10.97 -15.48 4.35
C SER A 364 -10.04 -15.48 3.13
N SER A 365 -9.78 -16.65 2.54
CA SER A 365 -9.02 -16.75 1.27
C SER A 365 -9.67 -15.94 0.15
N ALA A 366 -11.01 -15.91 0.10
CA ALA A 366 -11.76 -15.12 -0.87
C ALA A 366 -11.52 -13.62 -0.72
N LEU A 367 -11.41 -13.09 0.51
CA LEU A 367 -11.08 -11.68 0.69
C LEU A 367 -9.61 -11.38 0.35
N ARG A 368 -8.66 -12.28 0.68
CA ARG A 368 -7.23 -12.09 0.37
C ARG A 368 -6.91 -12.19 -1.12
N GLU A 369 -7.45 -13.21 -1.78
CA GLU A 369 -7.00 -13.68 -3.10
C GLU A 369 -8.11 -13.86 -4.11
N GLY A 370 -9.38 -13.87 -3.66
CA GLY A 370 -10.52 -14.13 -4.54
C GLY A 370 -10.72 -13.05 -5.61
N GLY A 371 -11.42 -13.45 -6.67
CA GLY A 371 -11.83 -12.60 -7.78
C GLY A 371 -12.77 -11.47 -7.37
N TYR A 372 -13.27 -10.71 -8.35
CA TYR A 372 -14.25 -9.66 -8.15
C TYR A 372 -15.35 -9.74 -9.21
N GLN A 373 -16.60 -9.76 -8.73
CA GLN A 373 -17.77 -9.65 -9.59
C GLN A 373 -18.78 -8.68 -8.96
N GLN A 374 -19.13 -7.62 -9.67
CA GLN A 374 -20.15 -6.68 -9.20
C GLN A 374 -21.53 -7.34 -9.15
N GLU A 375 -22.21 -7.26 -8.00
CA GLU A 375 -23.61 -7.67 -7.85
C GLU A 375 -24.55 -6.52 -8.24
N PHE A 376 -24.36 -5.34 -7.64
CA PHE A 376 -25.05 -4.12 -8.05
C PHE A 376 -24.24 -2.87 -7.66
N VAL A 377 -24.57 -1.74 -8.29
CA VAL A 377 -24.12 -0.42 -7.89
C VAL A 377 -25.26 0.59 -8.00
N HIS A 378 -25.36 1.45 -6.98
CA HIS A 378 -26.22 2.63 -6.94
C HIS A 378 -25.38 3.81 -6.46
N SER A 379 -25.92 5.05 -6.45
CA SER A 379 -25.14 6.22 -6.03
C SER A 379 -24.48 6.06 -4.65
N ARG A 380 -25.19 5.47 -3.68
CA ARG A 380 -24.73 5.33 -2.29
C ARG A 380 -24.64 3.89 -1.80
N GLN A 381 -24.69 2.91 -2.71
CA GLN A 381 -24.62 1.51 -2.35
C GLN A 381 -23.79 0.74 -3.35
N LEU A 382 -23.07 -0.25 -2.85
CA LEU A 382 -22.25 -1.13 -3.65
C LEU A 382 -22.36 -2.54 -3.07
N ALA A 383 -22.55 -3.54 -3.94
CA ALA A 383 -22.38 -4.93 -3.57
C ALA A 383 -21.59 -5.68 -4.62
N PHE A 384 -20.75 -6.60 -4.15
CA PHE A 384 -19.90 -7.41 -4.99
C PHE A 384 -19.59 -8.75 -4.33
N TRP A 385 -19.26 -9.71 -5.18
CA TRP A 385 -18.76 -11.01 -4.80
C TRP A 385 -17.24 -11.03 -4.84
N ARG A 386 -16.65 -11.74 -3.88
CA ARG A 386 -15.27 -12.21 -3.92
C ARG A 386 -15.29 -13.73 -4.03
N THR A 387 -14.80 -14.26 -5.13
CA THR A 387 -14.93 -15.67 -5.52
C THR A 387 -13.59 -16.39 -5.37
N HIS A 388 -13.58 -17.53 -4.71
CA HIS A 388 -12.35 -18.32 -4.51
C HIS A 388 -12.68 -19.81 -4.45
N GLN A 389 -11.69 -20.66 -4.72
CA GLN A 389 -11.86 -22.13 -4.66
C GLN A 389 -12.34 -22.62 -3.28
N ASP A 390 -12.02 -21.90 -2.21
CA ASP A 390 -12.41 -22.22 -0.83
C ASP A 390 -13.83 -21.72 -0.48
N GLY A 391 -14.46 -20.93 -1.34
CA GLY A 391 -15.80 -20.39 -1.14
C GLY A 391 -15.97 -18.94 -1.61
N ASP A 392 -17.23 -18.53 -1.73
CA ASP A 392 -17.62 -17.19 -2.15
C ASP A 392 -17.99 -16.31 -0.96
N VAL A 393 -17.64 -15.02 -1.04
CA VAL A 393 -18.01 -13.99 -0.07
C VAL A 393 -18.84 -12.93 -0.76
N LEU A 394 -20.00 -12.59 -0.19
CA LEU A 394 -20.79 -11.44 -0.61
C LEU A 394 -20.51 -10.24 0.30
N VAL A 395 -20.14 -9.12 -0.29
CA VAL A 395 -19.94 -7.85 0.40
C VAL A 395 -21.05 -6.89 0.00
N VAL A 396 -21.70 -6.26 0.97
CA VAL A 396 -22.74 -5.25 0.74
C VAL A 396 -22.45 -4.01 1.59
N ALA A 397 -22.39 -2.84 0.96
CA ALA A 397 -22.06 -1.57 1.57
C ALA A 397 -23.18 -0.52 1.38
N ASN A 398 -23.46 0.23 2.44
CA ASN A 398 -24.45 1.31 2.47
C ASN A 398 -23.83 2.61 3.00
N LEU A 399 -23.73 3.62 2.13
CA LEU A 399 -23.25 4.96 2.46
C LEU A 399 -24.37 5.90 2.95
N GLN A 400 -25.65 5.51 2.85
CA GLN A 400 -26.73 6.39 3.31
C GLN A 400 -26.68 6.66 4.82
N ASP A 401 -27.22 7.82 5.21
CA ASP A 401 -27.43 8.20 6.61
C ASP A 401 -28.57 7.42 7.30
N ALA A 402 -29.26 6.55 6.58
CA ALA A 402 -30.31 5.66 7.09
C ALA A 402 -29.99 4.18 6.78
N PRO A 403 -30.49 3.24 7.59
CA PRO A 403 -30.47 1.82 7.24
C PRO A 403 -31.22 1.55 5.94
N VAL A 404 -30.76 0.58 5.16
CA VAL A 404 -31.36 0.19 3.87
C VAL A 404 -31.58 -1.31 3.83
N GLN A 405 -32.75 -1.71 3.31
CA GLN A 405 -33.05 -3.10 2.98
C GLN A 405 -32.54 -3.43 1.58
N PHE A 406 -31.89 -4.58 1.43
CA PHE A 406 -31.50 -5.14 0.14
C PHE A 406 -32.13 -6.52 -0.04
N GLU A 407 -32.38 -6.86 -1.30
CA GLU A 407 -32.78 -8.20 -1.72
C GLU A 407 -31.82 -8.67 -2.81
N ILE A 408 -31.07 -9.73 -2.51
CA ILE A 408 -30.08 -10.32 -3.42
C ILE A 408 -30.59 -11.66 -3.89
N ASP A 409 -30.77 -11.80 -5.20
CA ASP A 409 -31.15 -13.09 -5.79
C ASP A 409 -29.90 -13.92 -6.07
N LEU A 410 -29.62 -14.86 -5.16
CA LEU A 410 -28.46 -15.75 -5.22
C LEU A 410 -28.42 -16.58 -6.51
N ARG A 411 -29.56 -16.76 -7.20
CA ARG A 411 -29.62 -17.44 -8.50
C ARG A 411 -28.85 -16.68 -9.60
N LYS A 412 -28.68 -15.36 -9.48
CA LYS A 412 -27.89 -14.58 -10.45
C LYS A 412 -26.40 -14.93 -10.40
N HIS A 413 -25.91 -15.29 -9.21
CA HIS A 413 -24.51 -15.66 -8.99
C HIS A 413 -24.28 -17.17 -9.19
N PHE A 414 -25.05 -18.02 -8.51
CA PHE A 414 -24.87 -19.48 -8.53
C PHE A 414 -25.57 -20.19 -9.71
N GLY A 415 -26.42 -19.49 -10.47
CA GLY A 415 -27.20 -20.07 -11.56
C GLY A 415 -28.07 -21.25 -11.10
N CYS A 416 -28.04 -22.34 -11.87
CA CYS A 416 -28.73 -23.60 -11.55
C CYS A 416 -27.97 -24.46 -10.51
N GLY A 417 -26.82 -23.98 -10.01
CA GLY A 417 -26.01 -24.69 -9.02
C GLY A 417 -26.68 -24.81 -7.65
N SER A 418 -25.99 -25.54 -6.76
CA SER A 418 -26.37 -25.61 -5.35
C SER A 418 -26.15 -24.26 -4.68
N ILE A 419 -27.19 -23.73 -4.04
CA ILE A 419 -27.10 -22.47 -3.29
C ILE A 419 -26.98 -22.80 -1.81
N PRO A 420 -25.99 -22.25 -1.09
CA PRO A 420 -25.86 -22.44 0.34
C PRO A 420 -27.16 -22.09 1.10
N PRO A 421 -27.62 -22.97 2.01
CA PRO A 421 -28.91 -22.81 2.67
C PRO A 421 -28.88 -21.74 3.77
N LYS A 422 -27.69 -21.39 4.28
CA LYS A 422 -27.47 -20.45 5.38
C LYS A 422 -26.24 -19.61 5.11
N TRP A 423 -26.27 -18.38 5.61
CA TRP A 423 -25.20 -17.40 5.45
C TRP A 423 -24.91 -16.72 6.79
N ALA A 424 -23.64 -16.63 7.18
CA ALA A 424 -23.21 -15.93 8.38
C ALA A 424 -22.71 -14.52 8.04
N ASP A 425 -23.04 -13.54 8.87
CA ASP A 425 -22.51 -12.18 8.79
C ASP A 425 -21.26 -12.05 9.65
N LEU A 426 -20.09 -11.89 9.01
CA LEU A 426 -18.81 -11.76 9.71
C LEU A 426 -18.68 -10.42 10.45
N MET A 427 -19.54 -9.44 10.16
CA MET A 427 -19.62 -8.19 10.93
C MET A 427 -20.61 -8.28 12.09
N ASN A 428 -21.39 -9.37 12.17
CA ASN A 428 -22.29 -9.66 13.27
C ASN A 428 -22.40 -11.19 13.47
N PRO A 429 -21.45 -11.80 14.20
CA PRO A 429 -21.30 -13.27 14.26
C PRO A 429 -22.54 -14.03 14.76
N HIS A 430 -23.46 -13.36 15.47
CA HIS A 430 -24.70 -13.95 15.96
C HIS A 430 -25.83 -13.94 14.92
N LYS A 431 -25.62 -13.29 13.77
CA LYS A 431 -26.62 -13.14 12.72
C LYS A 431 -26.37 -14.17 11.62
N THR A 432 -27.29 -15.13 11.54
CA THR A 432 -27.40 -16.06 10.41
C THR A 432 -28.62 -15.69 9.58
N LEU A 433 -28.45 -15.74 8.26
CA LEU A 433 -29.47 -15.43 7.27
C LEU A 433 -29.83 -16.69 6.49
N ILE A 434 -31.12 -16.88 6.25
CA ILE A 434 -31.66 -18.00 5.47
C ILE A 434 -32.33 -17.40 4.23
N PRO A 435 -31.84 -17.73 3.02
CA PRO A 435 -32.48 -17.25 1.80
C PRO A 435 -33.91 -17.82 1.69
N SER A 436 -34.85 -16.97 1.29
CA SER A 436 -36.23 -17.34 1.00
C SER A 436 -36.42 -17.64 -0.51
N GLY A 437 -37.59 -18.12 -0.90
CA GLY A 437 -37.89 -18.47 -2.30
C GLY A 437 -37.66 -19.94 -2.66
N GLY A 438 -37.93 -20.27 -3.93
CA GLY A 438 -38.00 -21.65 -4.45
C GLY A 438 -36.89 -22.02 -5.44
N SER A 439 -37.23 -22.80 -6.46
CA SER A 439 -36.27 -23.25 -7.47
C SER A 439 -35.82 -22.12 -8.41
N SER A 440 -36.72 -21.21 -8.77
CA SER A 440 -36.48 -20.13 -9.75
C SER A 440 -35.85 -18.86 -9.15
N THR A 441 -36.06 -18.59 -7.86
CA THR A 441 -35.52 -17.42 -7.15
C THR A 441 -35.06 -17.84 -5.77
N ARG A 442 -33.95 -17.26 -5.31
CA ARG A 442 -33.42 -17.55 -3.97
C ARG A 442 -32.92 -16.25 -3.34
N ILE A 443 -33.79 -15.60 -2.59
CA ILE A 443 -33.63 -14.21 -2.16
C ILE A 443 -33.04 -14.14 -0.76
N LEU A 444 -31.93 -13.44 -0.63
CA LEU A 444 -31.32 -13.04 0.63
C LEU A 444 -31.76 -11.62 0.98
N THR A 445 -32.54 -11.46 2.05
CA THR A 445 -33.00 -10.16 2.52
C THR A 445 -32.06 -9.64 3.62
N LEU A 446 -31.50 -8.46 3.40
CA LEU A 446 -30.48 -7.86 4.26
C LEU A 446 -30.94 -6.50 4.77
N GLN A 447 -30.69 -6.22 6.04
CA GLN A 447 -30.82 -4.88 6.63
C GLN A 447 -29.42 -4.39 6.98
N ILE A 448 -28.95 -3.37 6.27
CA ILE A 448 -27.60 -2.81 6.44
C ILE A 448 -27.72 -1.46 7.13
N PRO A 449 -27.00 -1.23 8.25
CA PRO A 449 -27.00 0.06 8.95
C PRO A 449 -26.53 1.22 8.06
N SER A 450 -26.77 2.44 8.52
CA SER A 450 -26.20 3.63 7.88
C SER A 450 -24.67 3.64 7.97
N LYS A 451 -24.01 4.05 6.88
CA LYS A 451 -22.55 4.22 6.78
C LYS A 451 -21.77 3.00 7.25
N TRP A 452 -22.17 1.83 6.76
CA TRP A 452 -21.64 0.53 7.15
C TRP A 452 -21.86 -0.53 6.08
N GLY A 453 -21.39 -1.75 6.32
CA GLY A 453 -21.60 -2.90 5.43
C GLY A 453 -21.70 -4.23 6.15
N CYS A 454 -21.94 -5.29 5.39
CA CYS A 454 -21.92 -6.68 5.86
C CYS A 454 -21.04 -7.53 4.95
N ILE A 455 -20.45 -8.58 5.53
CA ILE A 455 -19.61 -9.57 4.84
C ILE A 455 -20.26 -10.92 5.09
N LEU A 456 -20.80 -11.52 4.05
CA LEU A 456 -21.59 -12.74 4.14
C LEU A 456 -20.82 -13.91 3.55
N ILE A 457 -20.72 -14.98 4.34
CA ILE A 457 -20.16 -16.25 3.90
C ILE A 457 -21.21 -17.37 4.02
N PRO A 458 -21.16 -18.38 3.14
CA PRO A 458 -21.88 -19.63 3.34
C PRO A 458 -21.56 -20.21 4.73
N SER A 459 -22.58 -20.53 5.53
CA SER A 459 -22.39 -21.12 6.86
C SER A 459 -23.03 -22.50 6.94
N GLY A 460 -22.21 -23.55 6.90
CA GLY A 460 -22.62 -24.92 7.18
C GLY A 460 -23.50 -25.59 6.12
N ILE A 461 -23.25 -26.88 5.98
CA ILE A 461 -24.22 -27.83 6.54
C ILE A 461 -23.72 -28.18 7.94
#